data_AF-A0A160TPY1-F1
#
_entry.id   AF-A0A160TPY1-F1
#
_cell.length_a   1.000
_cell.length_b   1.000
_cell.length_c   1.000
_cell.angle_alpha   90.00
_cell.angle_beta   90.00
_cell.angle_gamma   90.00
#
_symmetry.space_group_name_H-M   'P 1'
#
loop_
_entity.id
_entity.type
_entity.pdbx_description
1 polymer ?
#
loop_
_entity_poly.entity_id
_entity_poly.type
_entity_poly.pdbx_seq_one_letter_code
_entity_poly.pdbx_strand_id
1 'polypeptide(L)'
;MKFRQNLYLDRKLTDALEALAAKPGTTKSGIVNDALAAYLARRGAKEVDDLLKTRLDRMSRDIARLSRDIEVLLESLSLFIRYQLTVTAPLPEADHAARAVGRERFETFVAQVGRQLAGGKRTIGHTEDPEAQP
;
A
#
# COMPACT_ATOMS: atom_id res chain seq x y z
N MET A 1 26.13 -33.62 -15.15
CA MET A 1 26.28 -33.89 -16.60
C MET A 1 26.50 -32.55 -17.31
N LYS A 2 27.49 -32.42 -18.21
CA LYS A 2 27.79 -31.15 -18.90
C LYS A 2 27.52 -31.31 -20.41
N PHE A 3 26.79 -30.38 -21.01
CA PHE A 3 26.48 -30.38 -22.44
C PHE A 3 27.34 -29.33 -23.16
N ARG A 4 27.92 -29.70 -24.30
CA ARG A 4 28.72 -28.77 -25.11
C ARG A 4 27.79 -27.86 -25.89
N GLN A 5 27.94 -26.55 -25.73
CA GLN A 5 27.27 -25.53 -26.53
C GLN A 5 28.30 -24.67 -27.24
N ASN A 6 28.06 -24.39 -28.52
CA ASN A 6 28.86 -23.44 -29.30
C ASN A 6 28.08 -22.13 -29.36
N LEU A 7 28.61 -21.09 -28.72
CA LEU A 7 28.00 -19.77 -28.62
C LEU A 7 28.96 -18.74 -29.21
N TYR A 8 28.42 -17.76 -29.91
CA TYR A 8 29.20 -16.61 -30.34
C TYR A 8 29.23 -15.58 -29.21
N LEU A 9 30.43 -15.07 -28.90
CA LEU A 9 30.66 -14.01 -27.94
C LEU A 9 31.27 -12.83 -28.69
N ASP A 10 30.85 -11.62 -28.35
CA ASP A 10 31.50 -10.42 -28.87
C ASP A 10 32.98 -10.40 -28.50
N ARG A 11 33.78 -9.75 -29.34
CA ARG A 11 35.24 -9.65 -29.16
C ARG A 11 35.62 -9.15 -27.77
N LYS A 12 34.97 -8.06 -27.31
CA LYS A 12 35.19 -7.50 -25.97
C LYS A 12 34.89 -8.50 -24.85
N LEU A 13 33.85 -9.31 -24.99
CA LEU A 13 33.48 -10.33 -24.00
C LEU A 13 34.46 -11.50 -24.00
N THR A 14 34.94 -11.88 -25.19
CA THR A 14 35.94 -12.93 -25.36
C THR A 14 37.25 -12.55 -24.67
N ASP A 15 37.73 -11.33 -24.92
CA ASP A 15 38.96 -10.80 -24.31
C ASP A 15 38.83 -10.75 -22.77
N ALA A 16 37.68 -10.28 -22.26
CA ALA A 16 37.40 -10.24 -20.83
C ALA A 16 37.33 -11.65 -20.19
N LEU A 17 36.71 -12.61 -20.88
CA LEU A 17 36.62 -14.00 -20.43
C LEU A 17 38.00 -14.68 -20.41
N GLU A 18 38.85 -14.37 -21.38
CA GLU A 18 40.24 -14.84 -21.40
C GLU A 18 41.05 -14.29 -20.24
N ALA A 19 40.95 -12.99 -19.98
CA ALA A 19 41.61 -12.37 -18.84
C ALA A 19 41.16 -12.97 -17.50
N LEU A 20 39.87 -13.29 -17.37
CA LEU A 20 39.33 -13.94 -16.16
C LEU A 20 39.81 -15.39 -16.01
N ALA A 21 39.81 -16.16 -17.11
CA ALA A 21 40.22 -17.55 -17.11
C ALA A 21 41.74 -17.75 -16.99
N ALA A 22 42.55 -16.71 -17.16
CA ALA A 22 43.99 -16.74 -16.93
C ALA A 22 44.35 -16.96 -15.44
N LYS A 23 43.39 -16.77 -14.51
CA LYS A 23 43.59 -17.02 -13.08
C LYS A 23 43.58 -18.52 -12.76
N PRO A 24 44.52 -19.02 -11.92
CA PRO A 24 44.54 -20.42 -11.50
C PRO A 24 43.22 -20.85 -10.85
N GLY A 25 42.75 -22.05 -11.19
CA GLY A 25 41.56 -22.66 -10.59
C GLY A 25 40.23 -22.29 -11.24
N THR A 26 40.22 -21.50 -12.31
CA THR A 26 38.98 -21.15 -13.04
C THR A 26 39.06 -21.59 -14.51
N THR A 27 37.92 -21.95 -15.09
CA THR A 27 37.82 -22.32 -16.52
C THR A 27 36.82 -21.40 -17.20
N LYS A 28 37.00 -21.14 -18.51
CA LYS A 28 36.04 -20.35 -19.29
C LYS A 28 34.61 -20.87 -19.12
N SER A 29 34.42 -22.19 -19.19
CA SER A 29 33.12 -22.82 -18.98
C SER A 29 32.61 -22.71 -17.55
N GLY A 30 33.48 -22.71 -16.53
CA GLY A 30 33.09 -22.45 -15.14
C GLY A 30 32.54 -21.03 -14.98
N ILE A 31 33.31 -20.04 -15.44
CA ILE A 31 32.94 -18.62 -15.36
C ILE A 31 31.60 -18.35 -16.08
N VAL A 32 31.42 -18.92 -17.28
CA VAL A 32 30.16 -18.76 -18.04
C VAL A 32 28.98 -19.42 -17.32
N ASN A 33 29.17 -20.61 -16.74
CA ASN A 33 28.11 -21.26 -15.96
C ASN A 33 27.72 -20.44 -14.73
N ASP A 34 28.70 -19.94 -13.98
CA ASP A 34 28.45 -19.12 -12.78
C ASP A 34 27.75 -17.81 -13.14
N ALA A 35 28.19 -17.15 -14.22
CA ALA A 35 27.57 -15.93 -14.72
C ALA A 35 26.12 -16.18 -15.17
N LEU A 36 25.87 -17.29 -15.88
CA LEU A 36 24.52 -17.66 -16.33
C LEU A 36 23.61 -18.02 -15.16
N ALA A 37 24.10 -18.80 -14.19
CA ALA A 37 23.38 -19.13 -12.97
C ALA A 37 23.03 -17.85 -12.18
N ALA A 38 23.99 -16.94 -12.02
CA ALA A 38 23.77 -15.66 -11.36
C ALA A 38 22.81 -14.74 -12.14
N TYR A 39 22.81 -14.80 -13.47
CA TYR A 39 21.86 -14.07 -14.30
C TYR A 39 20.43 -14.61 -14.15
N LEU A 40 20.25 -15.92 -14.20
CA LEU A 40 18.96 -16.59 -14.01
C LEU A 40 18.41 -16.34 -12.60
N ALA A 41 19.26 -16.45 -11.57
CA ALA A 41 18.88 -16.17 -10.19
C ALA A 41 18.44 -14.71 -10.00
N ARG A 42 19.20 -13.75 -10.57
CA ARG A 42 18.82 -12.32 -10.53
C ARG A 42 17.52 -12.04 -11.26
N ARG A 43 17.26 -12.71 -12.38
CA ARG A 43 16.01 -12.55 -13.12
C ARG A 43 14.81 -13.06 -12.32
N GLY A 44 14.93 -14.24 -11.71
CA GLY A 44 13.89 -14.78 -10.82
C GLY A 44 13.64 -13.90 -9.60
N ALA A 45 14.72 -13.41 -8.96
CA ALA A 45 14.60 -12.47 -7.84
C ALA A 45 13.93 -11.17 -8.26
N LYS A 46 14.29 -10.59 -9.42
CA LYS A 46 13.69 -9.37 -9.94
C LYS A 46 12.18 -9.53 -10.20
N GLU A 47 11.74 -10.65 -10.79
CA GLU A 47 10.31 -10.90 -11.01
C GLU A 47 9.54 -11.00 -9.69
N VAL A 48 10.12 -11.63 -8.66
CA VAL A 48 9.53 -11.69 -7.32
C VAL A 48 9.49 -10.31 -6.66
N ASP A 49 10.59 -9.54 -6.76
CA ASP A 49 10.69 -8.20 -6.18
C ASP A 49 9.68 -7.24 -6.83
N ASP A 50 9.51 -7.29 -8.15
CA ASP A 50 8.55 -6.46 -8.88
C ASP A 50 7.09 -6.79 -8.47
N LEU A 51 6.77 -8.08 -8.29
CA LEU A 51 5.48 -8.53 -7.79
C LEU A 51 5.25 -8.13 -6.32
N LEU A 52 6.26 -8.28 -5.46
CA LEU A 52 6.20 -7.90 -4.06
C LEU A 52 6.02 -6.39 -3.91
N LYS A 53 6.78 -5.58 -4.65
CA LYS A 53 6.65 -4.13 -4.69
C LYS A 53 5.22 -3.72 -5.03
N THR A 54 4.66 -4.28 -6.10
CA THR A 54 3.27 -4.00 -6.50
C THR A 54 2.26 -4.36 -5.40
N ARG A 55 2.47 -5.48 -4.70
CA ARG A 55 1.62 -5.89 -3.56
C ARG A 55 1.75 -4.93 -2.38
N LEU A 56 2.97 -4.53 -2.03
CA LEU A 56 3.25 -3.58 -0.95
C LEU A 56 2.66 -2.19 -1.25
N ASP A 57 2.74 -1.73 -2.50
CA ASP A 57 2.12 -0.47 -2.94
C ASP A 57 0.59 -0.52 -2.83
N ARG A 58 -0.02 -1.69 -3.08
CA ARG A 58 -1.45 -1.90 -2.84
C ARG A 58 -1.76 -1.85 -1.34
N MET A 59 -1.02 -2.61 -0.53
CA MET A 59 -1.22 -2.63 0.93
C MET A 59 -1.05 -1.25 1.56
N SER A 60 -0.07 -0.45 1.12
CA SER A 60 0.11 0.92 1.61
C SER A 60 -1.09 1.81 1.28
N ARG A 61 -1.67 1.67 0.09
CA ARG A 61 -2.89 2.42 -0.29
C ARG A 61 -4.10 1.98 0.54
N ASP A 62 -4.21 0.69 0.83
CA ASP A 62 -5.29 0.14 1.66
C ASP A 62 -5.15 0.61 3.11
N ILE A 63 -3.94 0.59 3.67
CA ILE A 63 -3.65 1.14 5.01
C ILE A 63 -4.00 2.63 5.05
N ALA A 64 -3.58 3.41 4.06
CA ALA A 64 -3.91 4.84 4.01
C ALA A 64 -5.43 5.08 3.91
N ARG A 65 -6.20 4.17 3.29
CA ARG A 65 -7.66 4.20 3.29
C ARG A 65 -8.21 3.87 4.68
N LEU A 66 -7.75 2.80 5.31
CA LEU A 66 -8.16 2.42 6.66
C LEU A 66 -7.89 3.54 7.68
N SER A 67 -6.75 4.23 7.60
CA SER A 67 -6.47 5.38 8.46
C SER A 67 -7.51 6.48 8.30
N ARG A 68 -7.94 6.79 7.06
CA ARG A 68 -9.02 7.75 6.81
C ARG A 68 -10.35 7.27 7.37
N ASP A 69 -10.67 5.99 7.21
CA ASP A 69 -11.91 5.41 7.73
C ASP A 69 -11.94 5.48 9.26
N ILE A 70 -10.79 5.26 9.92
CA ILE A 70 -10.64 5.39 11.38
C ILE A 70 -10.85 6.84 11.83
N GLU A 71 -10.31 7.84 11.11
CA GLU A 71 -10.53 9.26 11.42
C GLU A 71 -12.03 9.60 11.37
N VAL A 72 -12.75 9.15 10.34
CA VAL A 72 -14.19 9.35 10.22
C VAL A 72 -14.95 8.67 11.36
N LEU A 73 -14.56 7.46 11.75
CA LEU A 73 -15.15 6.76 12.90
C LEU A 73 -14.94 7.51 14.21
N LEU A 74 -13.74 8.04 14.44
CA LEU A 74 -13.42 8.81 15.65
C LEU A 74 -14.22 10.11 15.69
N GLU A 75 -14.34 10.82 14.56
CA GLU A 75 -15.14 12.04 14.46
C GLU A 75 -16.62 11.75 14.72
N SER A 76 -17.15 10.70 14.08
CA SER A 76 -18.51 10.20 14.26
C SER A 76 -18.79 9.87 15.74
N LEU A 77 -17.88 9.15 16.38
CA LEU A 77 -17.98 8.79 17.80
C LEU A 77 -17.95 10.04 18.70
N SER A 78 -17.08 11.01 18.41
CA SER A 78 -16.99 12.25 19.18
C SER A 78 -18.28 13.07 19.11
N LEU A 79 -18.89 13.16 17.92
CA LEU A 79 -20.16 13.83 17.71
C LEU A 79 -21.29 13.10 18.44
N PHE A 80 -21.31 11.76 18.36
CA PHE A 80 -22.26 10.93 19.09
C PHE A 80 -22.17 11.14 20.61
N ILE A 81 -20.96 11.09 21.17
CA ILE A 81 -20.73 11.29 22.62
C ILE A 81 -21.12 12.70 23.03
N ARG A 82 -20.68 13.73 22.31
CA ARG A 82 -21.04 15.13 22.60
C ARG A 82 -22.54 15.31 22.58
N TYR A 83 -23.20 14.78 21.55
CA TYR A 83 -24.65 14.81 21.40
C TYR A 83 -25.33 14.13 22.60
N GLN A 84 -24.92 12.91 22.98
CA GLN A 84 -25.47 12.21 24.15
C GLN A 84 -25.29 13.04 25.43
N LEU A 85 -24.12 13.63 25.65
CA LEU A 85 -23.85 14.40 26.87
C LEU A 85 -24.56 15.77 26.92
N THR A 86 -24.85 16.40 25.78
CA THR A 86 -25.52 17.71 25.73
C THR A 86 -27.05 17.63 25.64
N VAL A 87 -27.58 16.53 25.10
CA VAL A 87 -29.03 16.35 24.94
C VAL A 87 -29.65 15.59 26.11
N THR A 88 -28.89 14.76 26.82
CA THR A 88 -29.42 14.04 27.98
C THR A 88 -29.41 14.96 29.19
N ALA A 89 -30.46 15.78 29.36
CA ALA A 89 -30.81 16.25 30.70
C ALA A 89 -31.05 14.99 31.56
N PRO A 90 -30.53 14.88 32.79
CA PRO A 90 -30.88 13.77 33.67
C PRO A 90 -32.39 13.83 33.91
N LEU A 91 -33.13 12.97 33.20
CA LEU A 91 -34.56 12.84 33.36
C LEU A 91 -34.82 12.18 34.71
N PRO A 92 -35.68 12.75 35.58
CA PRO A 92 -36.04 12.12 36.85
C PRO A 92 -36.62 10.71 36.64
N GLU A 93 -37.32 10.48 35.52
CA GLU A 93 -37.70 9.17 34.97
C GLU A 93 -37.73 9.26 33.43
N ALA A 94 -37.18 8.27 32.72
CA ALA A 94 -37.01 8.33 31.26
C ALA A 94 -38.36 8.18 30.51
N ASP A 95 -38.95 9.31 30.11
CA ASP A 95 -40.18 9.38 29.32
C ASP A 95 -40.02 8.77 27.90
N HIS A 96 -41.05 8.08 27.42
CA HIS A 96 -41.06 7.32 26.16
C HIS A 96 -40.88 8.22 24.93
N ALA A 97 -41.35 9.47 25.02
CA ALA A 97 -41.16 10.50 23.99
C ALA A 97 -39.68 10.89 23.83
N ALA A 98 -38.93 10.99 24.93
CA ALA A 98 -37.50 11.32 24.89
C ALA A 98 -36.68 10.22 24.17
N ARG A 99 -37.07 8.95 24.34
CA ARG A 99 -36.47 7.81 23.63
C ARG A 99 -36.78 7.82 22.13
N ALA A 100 -37.97 8.29 21.73
CA ALA A 100 -38.35 8.40 20.31
C ALA A 100 -37.50 9.47 19.58
N VAL A 101 -37.32 10.63 20.21
CA VAL A 101 -36.47 11.72 19.67
C VAL A 101 -35.00 11.31 19.58
N GLY A 102 -34.50 10.54 20.55
CA GLY A 102 -33.14 9.97 20.48
C GLY A 102 -32.91 9.06 19.28
N ARG A 103 -33.92 8.25 18.91
CA ARG A 103 -33.86 7.37 17.72
C ARG A 103 -33.85 8.16 16.42
N GLU A 104 -34.74 9.15 16.25
CA GLU A 104 -34.80 9.97 15.04
C GLU A 104 -33.46 10.68 14.75
N ARG A 105 -32.81 11.16 15.81
CA ARG A 105 -31.52 11.85 15.71
C ARG A 105 -30.36 10.89 15.41
N PHE A 106 -30.42 9.66 15.91
CA PHE A 106 -29.48 8.59 15.53
C PHE A 106 -29.60 8.25 14.04
N GLU A 107 -30.81 8.06 13.52
CA GLU A 107 -31.04 7.76 12.09
C GLU A 107 -30.52 8.89 11.18
N THR A 108 -30.72 10.15 11.59
CA THR A 108 -30.20 11.32 10.87
C THR A 108 -28.67 11.35 10.84
N PHE A 109 -28.03 11.01 11.96
CA PHE A 109 -26.57 10.90 12.06
C PHE A 109 -26.01 9.80 11.16
N VAL A 110 -26.60 8.60 11.20
CA VAL A 110 -26.21 7.47 10.35
C VAL A 110 -26.34 7.85 8.86
N ALA A 111 -27.42 8.52 8.48
CA ALA A 111 -27.63 8.96 7.11
C ALA A 111 -26.57 10.00 6.67
N GLN A 112 -26.14 10.90 7.56
CA GLN A 112 -25.13 11.91 7.26
C GLN A 112 -23.73 11.29 7.09
N VAL A 113 -23.34 10.38 8.00
CA VAL A 113 -22.09 9.61 7.90
C VAL A 113 -22.06 8.80 6.60
N GLY A 114 -23.16 8.11 6.27
CA GLY A 114 -23.28 7.34 5.03
C GLY A 114 -23.10 8.17 3.76
N ARG A 115 -23.69 9.37 3.71
CA ARG A 115 -23.48 10.31 2.58
C ARG A 115 -22.02 10.76 2.47
N GLN A 116 -21.36 10.97 3.59
CA GLN A 116 -19.99 11.49 3.64
C GLN A 116 -18.96 10.42 3.24
N LEU A 117 -19.13 9.16 3.68
CA LEU A 117 -18.33 8.02 3.19
C LEU A 117 -18.53 7.80 1.69
N ALA A 118 -19.78 7.84 1.21
CA ALA A 118 -20.08 7.64 -0.21
C ALA A 118 -19.49 8.74 -1.12
N GLY A 119 -19.28 9.94 -0.59
CA GLY A 119 -18.73 11.08 -1.33
C GLY A 119 -17.22 11.08 -1.53
N GLY A 120 -16.46 10.25 -0.82
CA GLY A 120 -15.00 10.07 -1.00
C GLY A 120 -14.11 11.31 -0.77
N LYS A 121 -14.68 12.46 -0.43
CA LYS A 121 -13.96 13.73 -0.20
C LYS A 121 -13.56 13.86 1.26
N ARG A 122 -12.26 13.99 1.52
CA ARG A 122 -11.72 14.43 2.81
C ARG A 122 -12.41 15.74 3.19
N THR A 123 -13.09 15.77 4.33
CA THR A 123 -13.86 16.96 4.71
C THR A 123 -13.07 17.94 5.57
N ILE A 124 -11.94 17.54 6.17
CA ILE A 124 -11.01 18.48 6.84
C ILE A 124 -9.55 18.08 6.57
N GLY A 125 -8.75 19.07 6.16
CA GLY A 125 -7.37 18.91 5.69
C GLY A 125 -7.18 19.49 4.30
N HIS A 126 -7.34 20.82 4.18
CA HIS A 126 -6.81 21.56 3.04
C HIS A 126 -5.27 21.42 3.11
N THR A 127 -4.68 20.52 2.34
CA THR A 127 -3.35 20.80 1.80
C THR A 127 -3.60 21.55 0.51
N GLU A 128 -3.65 22.88 0.62
CA GLU A 128 -3.28 23.73 -0.49
C GLU A 128 -1.84 23.33 -0.86
N ASP A 129 -1.66 22.65 -1.99
CA ASP A 129 -0.40 22.72 -2.72
C ASP A 129 -0.52 23.97 -3.61
N PRO A 130 0.17 25.07 -3.29
CA PRO A 130 0.15 26.25 -4.14
C PRO A 130 1.25 26.05 -5.18
N GLU A 131 0.96 25.39 -6.30
CA GLU A 131 1.70 25.61 -7.54
C GLU A 131 1.06 24.87 -8.71
N ALA A 132 0.38 25.64 -9.57
CA ALA A 132 0.56 25.66 -11.02
C ALA A 132 -0.66 26.34 -11.66
N GLN A 133 -0.54 27.63 -11.94
CA GLN A 133 -1.21 28.23 -13.09
C GLN A 133 -0.15 28.77 -14.06
N PRO A 134 -0.37 28.60 -15.37
CA PRO A 134 0.59 28.94 -16.42
C PRO A 134 0.79 30.44 -16.61
#